data_AF-A0A537JY63-F1
#
_entry.id   AF-A0A537JY63-F1
#
_cell.length_a   1.000
_cell.length_b   1.000
_cell.length_c   1.000
_cell.angle_alpha   90.00
_cell.angle_beta   90.00
_cell.angle_gamma   90.00
#
_symmetry.space_group_name_H-M   'P 1'
#
loop_
_entity.id
_entity.type
_entity.pdbx_description
1 polymer ?
#
loop_
_entity_poly.entity_id
_entity_poly.type
_entity_poly.pdbx_seq_one_letter_code
_entity_poly.pdbx_strand_id
1 'polypeptide(L)'
;MEVHHHSHTALKNWTHYLWEFLMLFLAVFCGFLAENQREHLIEKQREKKFISRLLSDLSEDTGFYRKRIADLERFQKKTDAFVNVMTASVKPTDYQVVSAFVPMLYSYDVQVTTATYDQMKSSGSLRYIHDDG
;
A
#
# COMPACT_ATOMS: atom_id res chain seq x y z
N MET A 1 29.12 32.65 -70.97
CA MET A 1 27.65 32.52 -70.95
C MET A 1 27.30 32.20 -69.51
N GLU A 2 26.84 33.20 -68.75
CA GLU A 2 26.49 33.02 -67.34
C GLU A 2 25.25 32.14 -67.25
N VAL A 3 25.41 31.01 -66.57
CA VAL A 3 24.35 30.02 -66.40
C VAL A 3 23.53 30.46 -65.20
N HIS A 4 22.40 31.11 -65.45
CA HIS A 4 21.42 31.41 -64.42
C HIS A 4 20.79 30.10 -63.92
N HIS A 5 21.25 29.61 -62.76
CA HIS A 5 20.48 28.64 -61.97
C HIS A 5 19.26 29.38 -61.39
N HIS A 6 18.15 29.35 -62.12
CA HIS A 6 16.88 29.75 -61.55
C HIS A 6 16.48 28.74 -60.47
N SER A 7 16.35 29.26 -59.25
CA SER A 7 15.80 28.60 -58.07
C SER A 7 14.55 27.80 -58.42
N HIS A 8 14.67 26.47 -58.46
CA HIS A 8 13.53 25.57 -58.49
C HIS A 8 12.82 25.59 -57.13
N THR A 9 12.00 26.60 -56.89
CA THR A 9 10.89 26.46 -55.94
C THR A 9 9.83 25.59 -56.62
N ALA A 10 10.02 24.27 -56.53
CA ALA A 10 8.99 23.31 -56.89
C ALA A 10 7.77 23.59 -56.00
N LEU A 11 6.64 23.95 -56.61
CA LEU A 11 5.36 24.07 -55.92
C LEU A 11 5.10 22.77 -55.17
N LYS A 12 5.16 22.78 -53.83
CA LYS A 12 4.88 21.60 -53.03
C LYS A 12 3.43 21.18 -53.27
N ASN A 13 3.26 20.01 -53.89
CA ASN A 13 1.97 19.39 -54.09
C ASN A 13 1.28 19.20 -52.72
N TRP A 14 -0.04 19.37 -52.64
CA TRP A 14 -0.83 19.24 -51.41
C TRP A 14 -0.54 17.93 -50.64
N THR A 15 -0.18 16.86 -51.37
CA THR A 15 0.26 15.59 -50.80
C THR A 15 1.49 15.70 -49.91
N HIS A 16 2.43 16.61 -50.21
CA HIS A 16 3.62 16.86 -49.39
C HIS A 16 3.24 17.44 -48.02
N TYR A 17 2.30 18.38 -47.97
CA TYR A 17 1.80 18.94 -46.71
C TYR A 17 1.03 17.91 -45.90
N LEU A 18 0.27 17.02 -46.56
CA LEU A 18 -0.40 15.90 -45.89
C LEU A 18 0.62 14.95 -45.24
N TRP A 19 1.70 14.61 -45.94
CA TRP A 19 2.76 13.75 -45.39
C TRP A 19 3.55 14.43 -44.27
N GLU A 20 3.83 15.74 -44.37
CA GLU A 20 4.44 16.52 -43.28
C GLU A 20 3.53 16.55 -42.04
N PHE A 21 2.23 16.80 -42.22
CA PHE A 21 1.25 16.73 -41.14
C PHE A 21 1.22 15.33 -40.52
N LEU A 22 1.14 14.28 -41.35
CA LEU A 22 1.04 12.91 -40.86
C LEU A 22 2.32 12.48 -40.13
N MET A 23 3.50 12.94 -40.56
CA MET A 23 4.77 12.72 -39.86
C MET A 23 4.78 13.39 -38.47
N LEU A 24 4.39 14.66 -38.40
CA LEU A 24 4.34 15.40 -37.12
C LEU A 24 3.25 14.86 -36.20
N PHE A 25 2.07 14.55 -36.75
CA PHE A 25 0.95 13.97 -36.02
C PHE A 25 1.33 12.61 -35.46
N LEU A 26 1.88 11.70 -36.28
CA LEU A 26 2.31 10.38 -35.80
C LEU A 26 3.43 10.48 -34.78
N ALA A 27 4.38 11.41 -34.92
CA ALA A 27 5.43 11.59 -33.92
C ALA A 27 4.86 11.91 -32.53
N VAL A 28 3.91 12.85 -32.45
CA VAL A 28 3.26 13.21 -31.18
C VAL A 28 2.28 12.13 -30.71
N PHE A 29 1.49 11.56 -31.63
CA PHE A 29 0.50 10.54 -31.34
C PHE A 29 1.12 9.25 -30.82
N CYS A 30 2.20 8.76 -31.47
CA CYS A 30 2.95 7.60 -30.99
C CYS A 30 3.62 7.89 -29.65
N GLY A 31 4.14 9.10 -29.42
CA GLY A 31 4.67 9.51 -28.12
C GLY A 31 3.61 9.42 -27.02
N PHE A 32 2.40 9.92 -27.29
CA PHE A 32 1.27 9.82 -26.37
C PHE A 32 0.85 8.37 -26.11
N LEU A 33 0.72 7.54 -27.15
CA LEU A 33 0.36 6.12 -27.00
C LEU A 33 1.43 5.33 -26.23
N ALA A 34 2.71 5.57 -26.52
CA ALA A 34 3.81 4.92 -25.82
C ALA A 34 3.80 5.27 -24.33
N GLU A 35 3.54 6.53 -24.00
CA GLU A 35 3.44 6.98 -22.61
C GLU A 35 2.24 6.36 -21.90
N ASN A 36 1.06 6.35 -22.52
CA ASN A 36 -0.13 5.71 -21.95
C ASN A 36 0.08 4.21 -21.71
N GLN A 37 0.68 3.50 -22.67
CA GLN A 37 0.96 2.08 -22.53
C GLN A 37 2.02 1.80 -21.45
N ARG A 38 3.06 2.64 -21.37
CA ARG A 38 4.11 2.56 -20.35
C ARG A 38 3.54 2.79 -18.95
N GLU A 39 2.67 3.78 -18.79
CA GLU A 39 2.02 4.09 -17.52
C GLU A 39 1.18 2.91 -17.03
N HIS A 40 0.32 2.33 -17.87
CA HIS A 40 -0.48 1.16 -17.52
C HIS A 40 0.35 -0.06 -17.11
N LEU A 41 1.50 -0.30 -17.76
CA LEU A 41 2.39 -1.40 -17.36
C LEU A 41 2.99 -1.17 -15.97
N ILE A 42 3.46 0.05 -15.70
CA ILE A 42 4.06 0.41 -14.41
C ILE A 42 2.99 0.42 -13.30
N GLU A 43 1.76 0.83 -13.59
CA GLU A 43 0.64 0.78 -12.66
C GLU A 43 0.34 -0.65 -12.21
N LYS A 44 0.17 -1.59 -13.14
CA LYS A 44 -0.08 -3.01 -12.81
C LYS A 44 1.06 -3.63 -12.00
N GLN A 45 2.31 -3.25 -12.27
CA GLN A 45 3.45 -3.71 -11.48
C GLN A 45 3.44 -3.14 -10.07
N ARG A 46 3.12 -1.84 -9.92
CA ARG A 46 2.99 -1.19 -8.62
C ARG A 46 1.85 -1.77 -7.80
N GLU A 47 0.70 -2.00 -8.41
CA GLU A 47 -0.46 -2.65 -7.79
C GLU A 47 -0.09 -4.00 -7.17
N LYS A 48 0.49 -4.92 -7.96
CA LYS A 48 0.91 -6.24 -7.46
C LYS A 48 1.86 -6.13 -6.27
N LYS A 49 2.80 -5.19 -6.32
CA LYS A 49 3.76 -4.95 -5.24
C LYS A 49 3.08 -4.42 -3.98
N PHE A 50 2.13 -3.51 -4.12
CA PHE A 50 1.38 -2.96 -2.99
C PHE A 50 0.48 -4.01 -2.34
N ILE A 51 -0.26 -4.79 -3.13
CA ILE A 51 -1.12 -5.86 -2.61
C ILE A 51 -0.29 -6.91 -1.88
N SER A 52 0.85 -7.32 -2.43
CA SER A 52 1.76 -8.27 -1.77
C SER A 52 2.28 -7.74 -0.43
N ARG A 53 2.57 -6.44 -0.33
CA ARG A 53 3.01 -5.81 0.93
C ARG A 53 1.86 -5.73 1.94
N LEU A 54 0.70 -5.29 1.49
CA LEU A 54 -0.49 -5.19 2.35
C LEU A 54 -0.87 -6.57 2.92
N LEU A 55 -0.78 -7.63 2.12
CA LEU A 55 -1.00 -9.01 2.58
C LEU A 55 0.03 -9.44 3.63
N SER A 56 1.30 -9.04 3.46
CA SER A 56 2.35 -9.30 4.44
C SER A 56 2.06 -8.58 5.76
N ASP A 57 1.72 -7.30 5.71
CA ASP A 57 1.37 -6.48 6.88
C ASP A 57 0.18 -7.11 7.62
N LEU A 58 -0.87 -7.52 6.89
CA LEU A 58 -2.03 -8.21 7.48
C LEU A 58 -1.69 -9.55 8.11
N SER A 59 -0.75 -10.31 7.53
CA SER A 59 -0.28 -11.58 8.09
C SER A 59 0.47 -11.37 9.40
N GLU A 60 1.35 -10.36 9.43
CA GLU A 60 2.09 -9.97 10.62
C GLU A 60 1.15 -9.47 11.73
N ASP A 61 0.23 -8.57 11.39
CA ASP A 61 -0.80 -8.07 12.30
C ASP A 61 -1.65 -9.23 12.85
N THR A 62 -2.06 -10.18 12.00
CA THR A 62 -2.81 -11.38 12.45
C THR A 62 -2.00 -12.20 13.45
N GLY A 63 -0.70 -12.39 13.21
CA GLY A 63 0.20 -13.09 14.13
C GLY A 63 0.36 -12.35 15.46
N PHE A 64 0.51 -11.02 15.40
CA PHE A 64 0.53 -10.15 16.57
C PHE A 64 -0.77 -10.30 17.37
N TYR A 65 -1.93 -10.10 16.75
CA TYR A 65 -3.22 -10.18 17.42
C TYR A 65 -3.52 -11.54 18.03
N ARG A 66 -3.13 -12.65 17.39
CA ARG A 66 -3.26 -13.99 18.00
C ARG A 66 -2.47 -14.13 19.29
N LYS A 67 -1.22 -13.63 19.33
CA LYS A 67 -0.43 -13.60 20.56
C LYS A 67 -1.09 -12.70 21.61
N ARG A 68 -1.58 -11.52 21.19
CA ARG A 68 -2.29 -10.59 22.08
C ARG A 68 -3.53 -11.20 22.72
N ILE A 69 -4.34 -11.93 21.96
CA ILE A 69 -5.52 -12.61 22.47
C ILE A 69 -5.11 -13.65 23.52
N ALA A 70 -4.10 -14.47 23.23
CA ALA A 70 -3.59 -15.45 24.19
C ALA A 70 -3.03 -14.81 25.47
N ASP A 71 -2.38 -13.64 25.37
CA ASP A 71 -1.90 -12.88 26.52
C ASP A 71 -3.06 -12.30 27.34
N LEU A 72 -4.09 -11.76 26.69
CA LEU A 72 -5.30 -11.26 27.35
C LEU A 72 -6.06 -12.39 28.08
N GLU A 73 -6.16 -13.58 27.49
CA GLU A 73 -6.75 -14.74 28.16
C GLU A 73 -5.96 -15.15 29.41
N ARG A 74 -4.62 -15.06 29.36
CA ARG A 74 -3.77 -15.31 30.54
C ARG A 74 -3.98 -14.24 31.60
N PHE A 75 -4.08 -12.98 31.18
CA PHE A 75 -4.32 -11.84 32.06
C PHE A 75 -5.69 -11.94 32.74
N GLN A 76 -6.72 -12.33 32.01
CA GLN A 76 -8.06 -12.55 32.55
C GLN A 76 -8.01 -13.63 33.65
N LYS A 77 -7.36 -14.76 33.40
CA LYS A 77 -7.19 -15.82 34.41
C LYS A 77 -6.45 -15.33 35.67
N LYS A 78 -5.46 -14.44 35.52
CA LYS A 78 -4.75 -13.82 36.66
C LYS A 78 -5.64 -12.85 37.43
N THR A 79 -6.47 -12.09 36.72
CA THR A 79 -7.45 -11.17 37.30
C THR A 79 -8.51 -11.95 38.09
N ASP A 80 -9.05 -13.03 37.52
CA ASP A 80 -10.00 -13.92 38.21
C ASP A 80 -9.37 -14.55 39.46
N ALA A 81 -8.12 -15.00 39.36
CA ALA A 81 -7.38 -15.52 40.51
C ALA A 81 -7.17 -14.45 41.60
N PHE A 82 -6.86 -13.22 41.22
CA PHE A 82 -6.73 -12.09 42.15
C PHE A 82 -8.06 -11.79 42.85
N VAL A 83 -9.17 -11.73 42.11
CA VAL A 83 -10.51 -11.51 42.68
C VAL A 83 -10.84 -12.61 43.69
N ASN A 84 -10.63 -13.88 43.31
CA ASN A 84 -10.88 -15.03 44.20
C ASN A 84 -10.06 -14.94 45.49
N VAL A 85 -8.78 -14.58 45.38
CA VAL A 85 -7.89 -14.31 46.52
C VAL A 85 -8.50 -13.21 47.41
N MET A 86 -8.85 -12.07 46.84
CA MET A 86 -9.39 -10.93 47.61
C MET A 86 -10.74 -11.20 48.29
N THR A 87 -11.56 -12.13 47.76
CA THR A 87 -12.89 -12.45 48.29
C THR A 87 -12.94 -13.70 49.17
N ALA A 88 -11.84 -14.43 49.33
CA ALA A 88 -11.81 -15.67 50.11
C ALA A 88 -12.04 -15.43 51.62
N SER A 89 -12.74 -16.36 52.27
CA SER A 89 -13.10 -16.31 53.70
C SER A 89 -11.92 -16.55 54.66
N VAL A 90 -10.76 -16.99 54.14
CA VAL A 90 -9.48 -17.05 54.85
C VAL A 90 -8.56 -16.00 54.25
N LYS A 91 -7.93 -15.15 55.08
CA LYS A 91 -7.01 -14.08 54.62
C LYS A 91 -5.92 -14.70 53.74
N PRO A 92 -5.79 -14.28 52.47
CA PRO A 92 -4.76 -14.79 51.58
C PRO A 92 -3.36 -14.44 52.06
N THR A 93 -2.36 -15.20 51.60
CA THR A 93 -0.96 -14.85 51.81
C THR A 93 -0.51 -13.75 50.86
N ASP A 94 0.40 -12.89 51.34
CA ASP A 94 0.95 -11.76 50.56
C ASP A 94 1.51 -12.20 49.20
N TYR A 95 2.16 -13.38 49.15
CA TYR A 95 2.67 -13.95 47.90
C TYR A 95 1.57 -14.21 46.86
N GLN A 96 0.41 -14.72 47.28
CA GLN A 96 -0.70 -14.98 46.36
C GLN A 96 -1.27 -13.68 45.80
N VAL A 97 -1.42 -12.66 46.65
CA VAL A 97 -1.89 -11.32 46.26
C VAL A 97 -0.92 -10.70 45.25
N VAL A 98 0.38 -10.66 45.56
CA VAL A 98 1.41 -10.05 44.71
C VAL A 98 1.55 -10.79 43.37
N SER A 99 1.55 -12.13 43.39
CA SER A 99 1.71 -12.94 42.16
C SER A 99 0.53 -12.84 41.19
N ALA A 100 -0.66 -12.48 41.68
CA ALA A 100 -1.85 -12.23 40.87
C ALA A 100 -1.97 -10.74 40.44
N PHE A 101 -1.49 -9.81 41.26
CA PHE A 101 -1.54 -8.37 40.99
C PHE A 101 -0.46 -7.84 40.05
N VAL A 102 0.80 -8.29 40.19
CA VAL A 102 1.93 -7.77 39.37
C VAL A 102 1.70 -7.89 37.86
N PRO A 103 1.18 -9.02 37.32
CA PRO A 103 0.84 -9.11 35.90
C PRO A 103 -0.19 -8.07 35.45
N MET A 104 -1.05 -7.59 36.36
CA MET A 104 -2.09 -6.60 36.09
C MET A 104 -1.55 -5.20 35.78
N LEU A 105 -0.34 -4.89 36.26
CA LEU A 105 0.29 -3.58 36.10
C LEU A 105 0.93 -3.38 34.72
N TYR A 106 1.07 -4.44 33.92
CA TYR A 106 1.64 -4.34 32.58
C TYR A 106 0.58 -3.87 31.58
N SER A 107 0.67 -2.60 31.18
CA SER A 107 -0.05 -2.07 30.01
C SER A 107 0.65 -2.46 28.71
N TYR A 108 -0.13 -2.71 27.66
CA TYR A 108 0.40 -2.96 26.33
C TYR A 108 -0.26 -2.05 25.30
N ASP A 109 0.56 -1.57 24.37
CA ASP A 109 0.12 -0.77 23.23
C ASP A 109 -0.34 -1.67 22.07
N VAL A 110 -1.35 -1.22 21.33
CA VAL A 110 -1.85 -1.90 20.13
C VAL A 110 -1.25 -1.21 18.93
N GLN A 111 -0.29 -1.88 18.28
CA GLN A 111 0.30 -1.39 17.05
C GLN A 111 -0.37 -2.09 15.87
N VAL A 112 -0.90 -1.29 14.95
CA VAL A 112 -1.39 -1.73 13.64
C VAL A 112 -0.37 -1.29 12.61
N THR A 113 -0.04 -2.16 11.67
CA THR A 113 0.85 -1.79 10.57
C THR A 113 0.08 -0.95 9.55
N THR A 114 0.25 0.38 9.59
CA THR A 114 -0.46 1.30 8.66
C THR A 114 0.41 1.83 7.52
N ALA A 115 1.72 1.60 7.55
CA ALA A 115 2.67 2.23 6.63
C ALA A 115 2.34 2.00 5.15
N THR A 116 1.99 0.76 4.76
CA THR A 116 1.61 0.45 3.37
C THR A 116 0.29 1.10 2.99
N TYR A 117 -0.69 1.07 3.89
CA TYR A 117 -2.00 1.71 3.67
C TYR A 117 -1.87 3.23 3.48
N ASP A 118 -1.11 3.90 4.36
CA ASP A 118 -0.87 5.34 4.31
C ASP A 118 -0.10 5.74 3.04
N GLN A 119 0.86 4.91 2.62
CA GLN A 119 1.57 5.10 1.35
C GLN A 119 0.60 5.00 0.17
N MET A 120 -0.25 3.98 0.12
CA MET A 120 -1.22 3.80 -0.96
C MET A 120 -2.24 4.94 -1.02
N LYS A 121 -2.69 5.42 0.14
CA LYS A 121 -3.61 6.54 0.28
C LYS A 121 -2.98 7.83 -0.24
N SER A 122 -1.76 8.15 0.19
CA SER A 122 -1.05 9.37 -0.21
C SER A 122 -0.69 9.39 -1.70
N SER A 123 -0.38 8.24 -2.30
CA SER A 123 -0.01 8.14 -3.71
C SER A 123 -1.18 7.96 -4.67
N GLY A 124 -2.43 7.94 -4.16
CA GLY A 124 -3.62 7.64 -4.98
C GLY A 124 -3.68 6.20 -5.52
N SER A 125 -2.82 5.31 -5.02
CA SER A 125 -2.71 3.92 -5.47
C SER A 125 -3.86 3.03 -5.00
N LEU A 126 -4.71 3.52 -4.09
CA LEU A 126 -5.93 2.82 -3.68
C LEU A 126 -6.85 2.55 -4.87
N ARG A 127 -6.78 3.39 -5.92
CA ARG A 127 -7.53 3.18 -7.16
C ARG A 127 -7.22 1.86 -7.85
N TYR A 128 -6.10 1.20 -7.55
CA TYR A 128 -5.73 -0.04 -8.22
C TYR A 128 -6.45 -1.26 -7.64
N ILE A 129 -6.96 -1.18 -6.40
CA ILE A 129 -7.76 -2.25 -5.81
C ILE A 129 -9.16 -2.16 -6.40
N HIS A 130 -9.45 -2.97 -7.42
CA HIS A 130 -10.77 -3.12 -8.01
C HIS A 130 -11.40 -4.44 -7.54
N ASP A 131 -12.72 -4.46 -7.46
CA ASP A 131 -13.51 -5.65 -7.18
C ASP A 131 -13.59 -6.47 -8.48
N ASP A 132 -12.70 -7.47 -8.62
CA ASP A 132 -12.83 -8.52 -9.63
C ASP A 132 -13.89 -9.52 -9.11
N GLY A 133 -15.16 -9.10 -9.17
CA GLY A 133 -16.32 -9.92 -8.78
C GLY A 133 -16.52 -11.18 -9.61
#